data_AF-X1P7D1-F1
#
_entry.id   AF-X1P7D1-F1
#
_cell.length_a   1.000
_cell.length_b   1.000
_cell.length_c   1.000
_cell.angle_alpha   90.00
_cell.angle_beta   90.00
_cell.angle_gamma   90.00
#
_symmetry.space_group_name_H-M   'P 1'
#
loop_
_entity.id
_entity.type
_entity.pdbx_description
1 polymer ?
#
loop_
_entity_poly.entity_id
_entity_poly.type
_entity_poly.pdbx_seq_one_letter_code
_entity_poly.pdbx_strand_id
1 'polypeptide(L)'
;MKNKEIKAIALIFFLFFPLVIGCPELKAYPFQVGEKLVYTVKFLGISVGEQTLEVKDIVQINEHFAYHLSSRVETSGPIGRLFPLDDRRESFIDTDTLYP
;
A
#
# COMPACT_ATOMS: atom_id res chain seq x y z
N MET A 1 -32.59 24.29 33.74
CA MET A 1 -32.88 24.21 32.29
C MET A 1 -34.35 23.85 32.10
N LYS A 2 -35.11 24.62 31.31
CA LYS A 2 -36.52 24.29 30.98
C LYS A 2 -36.57 23.04 30.10
N ASN A 3 -37.58 22.18 30.26
CA ASN A 3 -37.75 20.93 29.49
C ASN A 3 -37.70 21.11 27.96
N LYS A 4 -38.00 22.33 27.46
CA LYS A 4 -37.89 22.68 26.04
C LYS A 4 -36.44 22.66 25.54
N GLU A 5 -35.47 23.03 26.37
CA GLU A 5 -34.06 23.11 25.99
C GLU A 5 -33.39 21.74 26.00
N ILE A 6 -33.77 20.87 26.94
CA ILE A 6 -33.33 19.46 26.95
C ILE A 6 -33.82 18.74 25.69
N LYS A 7 -35.08 18.98 25.30
CA LYS A 7 -35.64 18.41 24.05
C LYS A 7 -34.94 18.96 22.81
N ALA A 8 -34.59 20.24 22.79
CA ALA A 8 -33.84 20.84 21.69
C ALA A 8 -32.42 20.27 21.57
N ILE A 9 -31.71 20.10 22.68
CA ILE A 9 -30.38 19.49 22.71
C ILE A 9 -30.44 18.03 22.26
N ALA A 10 -31.42 17.26 22.76
CA ALA A 10 -31.61 15.86 22.36
C ALA A 10 -31.94 15.73 20.87
N LEU A 11 -32.72 16.66 20.31
CA LEU A 11 -33.06 16.69 18.89
C LEU A 11 -31.84 17.02 18.01
N ILE A 12 -31.00 17.97 18.44
CA ILE A 12 -29.73 18.29 17.76
C ILE A 12 -28.81 17.07 17.80
N PHE A 13 -28.66 16.43 18.96
CA PHE A 13 -27.84 15.22 19.08
C PHE A 13 -28.37 14.12 18.15
N PHE A 14 -29.68 13.86 18.14
CA PHE A 14 -30.29 12.85 17.26
C PHE A 14 -30.15 13.16 15.76
N LEU A 15 -30.17 14.44 15.36
CA LEU A 15 -30.02 14.86 13.96
C LEU A 15 -28.56 14.84 13.48
N PHE A 16 -27.59 15.08 14.36
CA PHE A 16 -26.16 15.09 14.02
C PHE A 16 -25.43 13.77 14.31
N PHE A 17 -25.98 12.90 15.16
CA PHE A 17 -25.42 11.58 15.48
C PHE A 17 -25.23 10.64 14.27
N PRO A 18 -26.13 10.59 13.26
CA PRO A 18 -25.91 9.73 12.11
C PRO A 18 -24.81 10.22 11.18
N LEU A 19 -24.41 11.50 11.25
CA LEU A 19 -23.34 12.04 10.41
C LEU A 19 -21.94 11.56 10.85
N VAL A 20 -21.80 11.13 12.11
CA VAL A 20 -20.54 10.61 12.67
C VAL A 20 -20.36 9.11 12.35
N ILE A 21 -21.45 8.37 12.15
CA ILE A 21 -21.41 6.91 11.95
C ILE A 21 -21.17 6.53 10.48
N GLY A 22 -21.46 7.44 9.55
CA GLY A 22 -21.34 7.20 8.11
C GLY A 22 -19.98 7.53 7.51
N CYS A 23 -18.86 7.39 8.24
CA CYS A 23 -17.55 7.47 7.60
C CYS A 23 -17.30 6.12 6.91
N PRO A 24 -17.40 6.02 5.57
CA PRO A 24 -17.00 4.78 4.90
C PRO A 24 -15.55 4.52 5.29
N GLU A 25 -15.23 3.27 5.65
CA GLU A 25 -13.84 2.83 5.73
C GLU A 25 -13.18 3.23 4.42
N LEU A 26 -12.33 4.25 4.46
CA LEU A 26 -11.51 4.62 3.34
C LEU A 26 -10.51 3.47 3.21
N LYS A 27 -10.89 2.42 2.46
CA LYS A 27 -9.95 1.43 1.96
C LYS A 27 -9.01 2.18 1.03
N ALA A 28 -8.01 2.84 1.62
CA ALA A 28 -6.84 3.27 0.90
C ALA A 28 -6.21 1.97 0.42
N TYR A 29 -6.41 1.64 -0.86
CA TYR A 29 -5.56 0.66 -1.52
C TYR A 29 -4.13 1.15 -1.29
N PRO A 30 -3.29 0.39 -0.55
CA PRO A 30 -2.02 0.91 -0.07
C PRO A 30 -1.05 1.27 -1.21
N PHE A 31 -1.30 0.75 -2.42
CA PHE A 31 -0.45 0.96 -3.59
C PHE A 31 -1.26 1.31 -4.83
N GLN A 32 -0.66 2.11 -5.71
CA GLN A 32 -1.22 2.46 -7.01
C GLN A 32 -0.49 1.77 -8.16
N VAL A 33 -1.20 1.48 -9.26
CA VAL A 33 -0.56 0.97 -10.48
C VAL A 33 0.48 1.98 -10.99
N GLY A 34 1.68 1.50 -11.28
CA GLY A 34 2.84 2.32 -11.66
C GLY A 34 3.65 2.87 -10.49
N GLU A 35 3.18 2.69 -9.25
CA GLU A 35 3.95 3.05 -8.05
C GLU A 35 5.23 2.23 -7.97
N LYS A 36 6.32 2.89 -7.56
CA LYS A 36 7.67 2.31 -7.45
C LYS A 36 8.27 2.59 -6.10
N LEU A 37 8.69 1.53 -5.41
CA LEU A 37 9.49 1.60 -4.21
C LEU A 37 10.93 1.23 -4.58
N VAL A 38 11.85 2.19 -4.46
CA VAL A 38 13.27 2.02 -4.81
C VAL A 38 14.09 2.00 -3.53
N TYR A 39 14.81 0.90 -3.31
CA TYR A 39 15.62 0.66 -2.11
C TYR A 39 17.09 0.56 -2.46
N THR A 40 17.95 1.16 -1.64
CA THR A 40 19.39 0.91 -1.68
C THR A 40 19.72 -0.40 -0.97
N VAL A 41 20.33 -1.34 -1.67
CA VAL A 41 20.80 -2.60 -1.09
C VAL A 41 22.18 -2.36 -0.49
N LYS A 42 22.34 -2.68 0.80
CA LYS A 42 23.62 -2.55 1.51
C LYS A 42 24.13 -3.89 1.98
N PHE A 43 25.42 -4.12 1.79
CA PHE A 43 26.15 -5.25 2.38
C PHE A 43 27.30 -4.70 3.23
N LEU A 44 27.35 -5.08 4.50
CA LEU A 44 28.34 -4.57 5.48
C LEU A 44 28.44 -3.02 5.49
N GLY A 45 27.29 -2.34 5.35
CA GLY A 45 27.21 -0.87 5.33
C GLY A 45 27.57 -0.20 4.00
N ILE A 46 28.09 -0.96 3.03
CA ILE A 46 28.46 -0.48 1.70
C ILE A 46 27.26 -0.65 0.76
N SER A 47 26.94 0.38 -0.02
CA SER A 47 25.94 0.28 -1.09
C SER A 47 26.45 -0.66 -2.19
N VAL A 48 25.70 -1.71 -2.48
CA VAL A 48 26.07 -2.72 -3.48
C VAL A 48 25.13 -2.78 -4.67
N GLY A 49 23.98 -2.09 -4.60
CA GLY A 49 22.97 -2.14 -5.64
C GLY A 49 21.68 -1.45 -5.25
N GLU A 50 20.68 -1.62 -6.11
CA GLU A 50 19.32 -1.12 -5.93
C GLU A 50 18.30 -2.24 -6.11
N GLN A 51 17.21 -2.17 -5.38
CA GLN A 51 16.01 -2.99 -5.57
C GLN A 51 14.85 -2.07 -5.92
N THR A 52 14.17 -2.34 -7.03
CA THR A 52 12.94 -1.66 -7.44
C THR A 52 11.78 -2.62 -7.34
N LEU A 53 10.75 -2.27 -6.55
CA LEU A 53 9.46 -2.94 -6.52
C LEU A 53 8.44 -2.07 -7.23
N GLU A 54 7.82 -2.58 -8.29
CA GLU A 54 6.84 -1.86 -9.12
C GLU A 54 5.49 -2.59 -9.10
N VAL A 55 4.40 -1.85 -8.88
CA VAL A 55 3.03 -2.35 -9.12
C VAL A 55 2.74 -2.26 -10.61
N LYS A 56 2.74 -3.40 -11.32
CA LYS A 56 2.54 -3.44 -12.77
C LYS A 56 1.09 -3.19 -13.15
N ASP A 57 0.19 -3.90 -12.51
CA ASP A 57 -1.25 -3.81 -12.68
C ASP A 57 -1.99 -4.51 -11.51
N ILE A 58 -3.31 -4.61 -11.62
CA ILE A 58 -4.17 -5.40 -10.73
C ILE A 58 -4.84 -6.46 -11.61
N VAL A 59 -4.66 -7.73 -11.25
CA VAL A 59 -5.21 -8.89 -11.96
C VAL A 59 -6.23 -9.62 -11.09
N GLN A 60 -7.10 -10.41 -11.72
CA GLN A 60 -8.03 -11.29 -11.01
C GLN A 60 -7.52 -12.74 -11.06
N ILE A 61 -7.33 -13.36 -9.90
CA ILE A 61 -6.86 -14.74 -9.73
C ILE A 61 -7.83 -15.46 -8.79
N ASN A 62 -8.43 -16.57 -9.25
CA ASN A 62 -9.39 -17.36 -8.45
C ASN A 62 -10.48 -16.53 -7.77
N GLU A 63 -11.05 -15.56 -8.49
CA GLU A 63 -12.06 -14.60 -8.00
C GLU A 63 -11.56 -13.48 -7.07
N HIS A 64 -10.28 -13.49 -6.68
CA HIS A 64 -9.64 -12.44 -5.88
C HIS A 64 -8.88 -11.43 -6.74
N PHE A 65 -8.87 -10.15 -6.35
CA PHE A 65 -7.99 -9.15 -6.96
C PHE A 65 -6.61 -9.22 -6.32
N ALA A 66 -5.57 -9.21 -7.14
CA ALA A 66 -4.19 -9.23 -6.70
C ALA A 66 -3.36 -8.16 -7.41
N TYR A 67 -2.47 -7.50 -6.67
CA TYR A 67 -1.41 -6.69 -7.23
C TYR A 67 -0.41 -7.60 -7.97
N HIS A 68 -0.14 -7.31 -9.23
CA HIS A 68 1.02 -7.89 -9.93
C HIS A 68 2.24 -7.03 -9.65
N LEU A 69 3.16 -7.54 -8.83
CA LEU A 69 4.38 -6.85 -8.48
C LEU A 69 5.55 -7.38 -9.31
N SER A 70 6.39 -6.46 -9.78
CA SER A 70 7.69 -6.77 -10.36
C SER A 70 8.79 -6.28 -9.43
N SER A 71 9.61 -7.20 -8.92
CA SER A 71 10.83 -6.89 -8.16
C SER A 71 12.04 -7.05 -9.07
N ARG A 72 12.85 -5.99 -9.22
CA ARG A 72 14.14 -6.04 -9.94
C ARG A 72 15.25 -5.66 -8.98
N VAL A 73 16.31 -6.46 -8.93
CA VAL A 73 17.50 -6.22 -8.12
C VAL A 73 18.70 -6.11 -9.04
N GLU A 74 19.42 -5.01 -8.95
CA GLU A 74 20.62 -4.78 -9.75
C GLU A 74 21.81 -4.34 -8.89
N THR A 75 22.98 -4.93 -9.12
CA THR A 75 24.23 -4.47 -8.49
C THR A 75 24.78 -3.26 -9.22
N SER A 76 25.37 -2.31 -8.48
CA SER A 76 25.89 -1.07 -9.04
C SER A 76 27.35 -0.81 -8.62
N GLY A 77 27.98 0.17 -9.26
CA GLY A 77 29.34 0.62 -8.91
C GLY A 77 30.43 -0.45 -9.12
N PRO A 78 31.51 -0.42 -8.31
CA PRO A 78 32.60 -1.39 -8.39
C PRO A 78 32.16 -2.84 -8.13
N ILE A 79 31.18 -3.03 -7.24
CA ILE A 79 30.64 -4.35 -6.91
C ILE A 79 29.94 -4.94 -8.13
N GLY A 80 29.13 -4.18 -8.86
CA GLY A 80 28.48 -4.67 -10.08
C GLY A 80 29.44 -5.03 -11.21
N ARG A 81 30.70 -4.57 -11.20
CA ARG A 81 31.72 -5.04 -12.17
C ARG A 81 32.31 -6.39 -11.79
N LEU A 82 32.46 -6.64 -10.49
CA LEU A 82 33.05 -7.88 -9.98
C LEU A 82 32.02 -9.00 -9.88
N PHE A 83 30.79 -8.63 -9.48
CA PHE A 83 29.66 -9.52 -9.27
C PHE A 83 28.41 -8.90 -9.91
N PRO A 84 28.31 -8.92 -11.25
CA PRO A 84 27.14 -8.40 -11.94
C PRO A 84 25.91 -9.23 -11.60
N LEU A 85 24.87 -8.56 -11.11
CA LEU A 85 23.55 -9.09 -10.86
C LEU A 85 22.51 -8.15 -11.48
N ASP A 86 21.58 -8.74 -12.21
CA ASP A 86 20.34 -8.13 -12.67
C ASP A 86 19.28 -9.23 -12.66
N ASP A 87 18.58 -9.37 -11.53
CA ASP A 87 17.53 -10.38 -11.35
C ASP A 87 16.16 -9.69 -11.33
N ARG A 88 15.18 -10.33 -11.96
CA ARG A 88 13.79 -9.85 -11.97
C ARG A 88 12.85 -10.98 -11.61
N ARG A 89 11.95 -10.71 -10.67
CA ARG A 89 10.94 -11.64 -10.18
C ARG A 89 9.58 -10.99 -10.16
N GLU A 90 8.57 -11.82 -10.32
CA GLU A 90 7.18 -11.41 -10.24
C GLU A 90 6.52 -12.08 -9.05
N SER A 91 5.59 -11.37 -8.41
CA SER A 91 4.78 -11.88 -7.32
C SER A 91 3.38 -11.31 -7.39
N PHE A 92 2.42 -12.07 -6.90
CA PHE A 92 1.02 -11.66 -6.82
C PHE A 92 0.66 -11.54 -5.35
N ILE A 93 -0.04 -10.48 -4.98
CA ILE A 93 -0.42 -10.22 -3.60
C ILE A 93 -1.88 -9.78 -3.57
N ASP A 94 -2.72 -10.47 -2.80
CA ASP A 94 -4.15 -10.14 -2.63
C ASP A 94 -4.32 -8.69 -2.15
N THR A 95 -5.22 -7.94 -2.82
CA THR A 95 -5.36 -6.50 -2.59
C THR A 95 -5.99 -6.14 -1.25
N ASP A 96 -6.69 -7.08 -0.62
CA ASP A 96 -7.41 -6.87 0.63
C ASP A 96 -6.58 -7.29 1.86
N THR A 97 -5.86 -8.40 1.76
CA THR A 97 -5.13 -9.03 2.87
C THR A 97 -3.63 -8.79 2.83
N LEU A 98 -3.09 -8.41 1.66
CA LEU A 98 -1.67 -8.29 1.38
C LEU A 98 -0.89 -9.61 1.53
N TYR A 99 -1.57 -10.76 1.46
CA TYR A 99 -0.93 -12.07 1.45
C TYR A 99 -0.64 -12.55 0.01
N PRO A 100 0.43 -13.34 -0.20
CA PRO A 100 0.74 -13.93 -1.51
C PRO A 100 -0.28 -14.96 -1.98
#